data_AF-A0A8S1SP23-F1
#
_entry.id   AF-A0A8S1SP23-F1
#
_cell.length_a   1.000
_cell.length_b   1.000
_cell.length_c   1.000
_cell.angle_alpha   90.00
_cell.angle_beta   90.00
_cell.angle_gamma   90.00
#
_symmetry.space_group_name_H-M   'P 1'
#
loop_
_entity.id
_entity.type
_entity.pdbx_description
1 polymer ?
#
loop_
_entity_poly.entity_id
_entity_poly.type
_entity_poly.pdbx_seq_one_letter_code
_entity_poly.pdbx_strand_id
1 'polypeptide(L)'
;MSSITQLDQEYRMLFEQIMGMLDQLSSISLEFVSSKLTFLEKYSQTLKSSQIDARQHRNNQIKNLIEYVKMHRKSKVRSVIHSPSNRTFHHDHHNSLDMQDVQQKDNISVIPNSNAALQKSLSDTKLVHTKTIKNLLQKMVSKKNQSPQKNSADPLIKILENAMSLLETHQQFYQNDYDQLKKEYDEVLQNNPQIMAKVSLQNKSSKIKENLNSLIETQKSFKSYLNSIM
;
A
#
# COMPACT_ATOMS: atom_id res chain seq x y z
N MET A 1 16.05 1.36 24.15
CA MET A 1 15.70 2.61 23.45
C MET A 1 15.77 2.35 21.96
N SER A 2 14.74 2.73 21.20
CA SER A 2 14.74 2.59 19.74
C SER A 2 15.77 3.53 19.12
N SER A 3 16.55 3.04 18.16
CA SER A 3 17.48 3.89 17.41
C SER A 3 16.73 4.82 16.45
N ILE A 4 17.38 5.92 16.03
CA ILE A 4 16.82 6.88 15.06
C ILE A 4 16.41 6.17 13.76
N THR A 5 17.28 5.29 13.26
CA THR A 5 17.04 4.51 12.04
C THR A 5 15.80 3.62 12.18
N GLN A 6 15.61 2.98 13.35
CA GLN A 6 14.41 2.19 13.63
C GLN A 6 13.14 3.05 13.64
N LEU A 7 13.19 4.25 14.24
CA LEU A 7 12.03 5.16 14.29
C LEU A 7 11.67 5.71 12.90
N ASP A 8 12.64 6.00 12.05
CA ASP A 8 12.39 6.46 10.69
C ASP A 8 11.89 5.33 9.78
N GLN A 9 12.39 4.11 9.96
CA GLN A 9 11.88 2.94 9.25
C GLN A 9 10.45 2.60 9.69
N GLU A 10 10.17 2.64 10.99
CA GLU A 10 8.81 2.48 11.54
C GLU A 10 7.85 3.50 10.93
N TYR A 11 8.24 4.78 10.86
CA TYR A 11 7.43 5.81 10.22
C TYR A 11 7.11 5.50 8.76
N ARG A 12 8.11 5.10 7.97
CA ARG A 12 7.91 4.76 6.55
C ARG A 12 6.92 3.62 6.38
N MET A 13 7.05 2.55 7.18
CA MET A 13 6.09 1.43 7.14
C MET A 13 4.67 1.87 7.51
N LEU A 14 4.51 2.70 8.54
CA LEU A 14 3.20 3.22 8.95
C LEU A 14 2.60 4.15 7.87
N PHE A 15 3.44 4.92 7.18
CA PHE A 15 3.03 5.80 6.09
C PHE A 15 2.53 5.02 4.88
N GLU A 16 3.24 3.96 4.46
CA GLU A 16 2.76 3.07 3.40
C GLU A 16 1.46 2.37 3.81
N GLN A 17 1.38 1.89 5.06
CA GLN A 17 0.18 1.24 5.57
C GLN A 17 -1.05 2.13 5.46
N ILE A 18 -0.98 3.39 5.90
CA ILE A 18 -2.13 4.29 5.86
C ILE A 18 -2.50 4.71 4.44
N MET A 19 -1.51 4.90 3.55
CA MET A 19 -1.76 5.16 2.13
C MET A 19 -2.60 4.04 1.49
N GLY A 20 -2.32 2.77 1.82
CA GLY A 20 -3.11 1.62 1.35
C GLY A 20 -4.54 1.53 1.91
N MET A 21 -4.90 2.37 2.89
CA MET A 21 -6.25 2.41 3.48
C MET A 21 -7.10 3.60 3.04
N LEU A 22 -6.53 4.59 2.32
CA LEU A 22 -7.20 5.85 2.00
C LEU A 22 -8.45 5.68 1.13
N ASP A 23 -8.43 4.75 0.18
CA ASP A 23 -9.57 4.48 -0.72
C ASP A 23 -10.84 4.01 0.02
N GLN A 24 -10.68 3.60 1.27
CA GLN A 24 -11.75 3.09 2.11
C GLN A 24 -12.46 4.20 2.89
N LEU A 25 -12.06 5.47 2.74
CA LEU A 25 -12.55 6.61 3.53
C LEU A 25 -13.56 7.49 2.79
N SER A 26 -14.53 8.03 3.53
CA SER A 26 -15.41 9.11 3.06
C SER A 26 -14.61 10.29 2.51
N SER A 27 -15.18 11.10 1.61
CA SER A 27 -14.48 12.27 1.04
C SER A 27 -13.94 13.20 2.13
N ILE A 28 -14.75 13.44 3.16
CA ILE A 28 -14.41 14.32 4.29
C ILE A 28 -13.26 13.71 5.12
N SER A 29 -13.34 12.42 5.43
CA SER A 29 -12.29 11.73 6.17
C SER A 29 -11.00 11.63 5.36
N LEU A 30 -11.09 11.46 4.04
CA LEU A 30 -9.95 11.42 3.13
C LEU A 30 -9.23 12.76 3.08
N GLU A 31 -9.95 13.88 2.97
CA GLU A 31 -9.37 15.23 2.99
C GLU A 31 -8.65 15.51 4.31
N PHE A 32 -9.28 15.20 5.44
CA PHE A 32 -8.68 15.34 6.76
C PHE A 32 -7.39 14.52 6.89
N VAL A 33 -7.44 13.23 6.55
CA VAL A 33 -6.29 12.32 6.66
C VAL A 33 -5.17 12.74 5.72
N SER A 34 -5.49 13.12 4.48
CA SER A 34 -4.50 13.59 3.49
C SER A 34 -3.80 14.86 3.95
N SER A 35 -4.54 15.81 4.55
CA SER A 35 -3.95 17.02 5.13
C SER A 35 -2.99 16.69 6.29
N LYS A 36 -3.38 15.77 7.18
CA LYS A 36 -2.54 15.32 8.29
C LYS A 36 -1.30 14.56 7.82
N LEU A 37 -1.42 13.73 6.78
CA LEU A 37 -0.28 13.03 6.18
C LEU A 37 0.72 13.99 5.56
N THR A 38 0.23 14.98 4.81
CA THR A 38 1.07 16.03 4.22
C THR A 38 1.83 16.81 5.31
N PHE A 39 1.16 17.11 6.43
CA PHE A 39 1.80 17.75 7.57
C PHE A 39 2.89 16.86 8.19
N LEU A 40 2.60 15.59 8.44
CA LEU A 40 3.54 14.65 9.04
C LEU A 40 4.76 14.40 8.16
N GLU A 41 4.58 14.35 6.84
CA GLU A 41 5.68 14.22 5.89
C GLU A 41 6.62 15.43 5.93
N LYS A 42 6.07 16.65 5.86
CA LYS A 42 6.85 17.88 6.02
C LYS A 42 7.53 17.94 7.38
N TYR A 43 6.81 17.62 8.44
CA TYR A 43 7.36 17.58 9.80
C TYR A 43 8.53 16.61 9.88
N SER A 44 8.40 15.41 9.32
CA SER A 44 9.45 14.39 9.26
C SER A 44 10.74 14.89 8.62
N GLN A 45 10.63 15.66 7.52
CA GLN A 45 11.79 16.22 6.81
C GLN A 45 12.52 17.30 7.62
N THR A 46 11.82 17.99 8.53
CA THR A 46 12.40 19.04 9.38
C THR A 46 13.09 18.53 10.65
N LEU A 47 12.93 17.24 10.99
CA LEU A 47 13.48 16.68 12.22
C LEU A 47 15.00 16.49 12.12
N LYS A 48 15.73 17.07 13.09
CA LYS A 48 17.17 16.85 13.25
C LYS A 48 17.45 15.45 13.81
N SER A 49 18.68 14.98 13.65
CA SER A 49 19.10 13.66 14.16
C SER A 49 18.99 13.54 15.68
N SER A 50 19.23 14.62 16.41
CA SER A 50 19.17 14.65 17.89
C SER A 50 17.76 14.61 18.47
N GLN A 51 16.70 14.74 17.67
CA GLN A 51 15.32 14.91 18.15
C GLN A 51 14.55 13.57 18.22
N ILE A 52 15.00 12.66 19.10
CA ILE A 52 14.42 11.31 19.23
C ILE A 52 12.95 11.36 19.67
N ASP A 53 12.63 12.19 20.68
CA ASP A 53 11.26 12.31 21.20
C ASP A 53 10.28 12.84 20.15
N ALA A 54 10.75 13.75 19.29
CA ALA A 54 9.95 14.28 18.19
C ALA A 54 9.63 13.21 17.13
N ARG A 55 10.58 12.29 16.87
CA ARG A 55 10.35 11.13 15.99
C ARG A 55 9.36 10.15 16.59
N GLN A 56 9.48 9.87 17.89
CA GLN A 56 8.50 9.05 18.61
C GLN A 56 7.10 9.68 18.55
N HIS A 57 7.01 11.00 18.79
CA HIS A 57 5.77 11.74 18.68
C HIS A 57 5.17 11.67 17.27
N ARG A 58 5.97 11.89 16.22
CA ARG A 58 5.56 11.71 14.81
C ARG A 58 5.01 10.30 14.56
N ASN A 59 5.71 9.26 15.05
CA ASN A 59 5.28 7.87 14.88
C ASN A 59 3.94 7.60 15.60
N ASN A 60 3.75 8.16 16.78
CA ASN A 60 2.47 8.06 17.49
C ASN A 60 1.35 8.81 16.77
N GLN A 61 1.62 9.97 16.19
CA GLN A 61 0.62 10.72 15.40
C GLN A 61 0.14 9.91 14.20
N ILE A 62 1.04 9.22 13.46
CA ILE A 62 0.61 8.39 12.32
C ILE A 62 -0.10 7.10 12.77
N LYS A 63 0.27 6.51 13.92
CA LYS A 63 -0.49 5.38 14.52
C LYS A 63 -1.92 5.79 14.86
N ASN A 64 -2.09 6.94 15.50
CA ASN A 64 -3.42 7.48 15.82
C ASN A 64 -4.23 7.76 14.55
N LEU A 65 -3.57 8.25 13.49
CA LEU A 65 -4.21 8.48 12.20
C LEU A 65 -4.65 7.16 11.54
N ILE A 66 -3.85 6.09 11.65
CA ILE A 66 -4.24 4.74 11.21
C ILE A 66 -5.49 4.25 11.96
N GLU A 67 -5.55 4.43 13.27
CA GLU A 67 -6.74 4.07 14.06
C GLU A 67 -7.97 4.88 13.65
N TYR A 68 -7.82 6.20 13.47
CA TYR A 68 -8.87 7.05 12.94
C TYR A 68 -9.40 6.51 11.60
N VAL A 69 -8.49 6.15 10.68
CA VAL A 69 -8.89 5.59 9.39
C VAL A 69 -9.68 4.30 9.56
N LYS A 70 -9.24 3.38 10.43
CA LYS A 70 -9.97 2.12 10.72
C LYS A 70 -11.39 2.39 11.21
N MET A 71 -11.57 3.37 12.09
CA MET A 71 -12.88 3.75 12.66
C MET A 71 -13.79 4.47 11.66
N HIS A 72 -13.24 5.05 10.59
CA HIS A 72 -13.98 5.88 9.64
C HIS A 72 -13.99 5.30 8.22
N ARG A 73 -13.69 4.00 8.11
CA ARG A 73 -13.90 3.25 6.87
C ARG A 73 -15.38 3.33 6.47
N LYS A 74 -15.63 3.63 5.20
CA LYS A 74 -16.97 3.50 4.60
C LYS A 74 -17.42 2.07 4.84
N SER A 75 -18.47 1.91 5.64
CA SER A 75 -19.10 0.60 5.80
C SER A 75 -19.57 0.13 4.44
N LYS A 76 -19.00 -0.97 3.93
CA LYS A 76 -19.63 -1.75 2.86
C LYS A 76 -20.82 -2.46 3.51
N VAL A 77 -21.88 -1.72 3.84
CA VAL A 77 -23.18 -2.36 4.04
C VAL A 77 -23.54 -2.91 2.67
N ARG A 78 -23.24 -4.19 2.46
CA ARG A 78 -23.92 -5.00 1.46
C ARG A 78 -25.35 -5.02 1.99
N SER A 79 -26.18 -4.06 1.58
CA SER A 79 -27.61 -4.16 1.82
C SER A 79 -28.03 -5.42 1.10
N VAL A 80 -28.22 -6.49 1.88
CA VAL A 80 -28.84 -7.71 1.39
C VAL A 80 -30.30 -7.34 1.20
N ILE A 81 -30.60 -6.67 0.08
CA ILE A 81 -31.97 -6.50 -0.38
C ILE A 81 -32.44 -7.92 -0.69
N HIS A 82 -33.13 -8.54 0.27
CA HIS A 82 -33.97 -9.68 0.00
C HIS A 82 -35.08 -9.16 -0.92
N SER A 83 -34.94 -9.40 -2.21
CA SER A 83 -36.09 -9.35 -3.12
C SER A 83 -37.11 -10.34 -2.57
N PRO A 84 -38.36 -9.95 -2.30
CA PRO A 84 -39.37 -10.91 -1.89
C PRO A 84 -39.64 -11.81 -3.10
N SER A 85 -39.32 -13.09 -2.98
CA SER A 85 -39.68 -14.08 -3.99
C SER A 85 -41.20 -14.08 -4.15
N ASN A 86 -41.65 -13.87 -5.38
CA ASN A 86 -43.05 -13.94 -5.76
C ASN A 86 -43.64 -15.30 -5.37
N ARG A 87 -44.87 -15.22 -4.84
CA ARG A 87 -45.76 -16.33 -4.52
C ARG A 87 -45.89 -17.33 -5.68
N THR A 88 -45.76 -18.61 -5.35
CA THR A 88 -46.66 -19.67 -5.83
C THR A 88 -46.86 -20.68 -4.70
N PHE A 89 -48.13 -20.91 -4.37
CA PHE A 89 -48.60 -21.91 -3.41
C PHE A 89 -48.34 -23.34 -3.92
N HIS A 90 -47.98 -24.27 -3.04
CA HIS A 90 -48.78 -25.47 -2.68
C HIS A 90 -47.96 -26.52 -1.88
N HIS A 91 -48.55 -26.93 -0.75
CA HIS A 91 -48.50 -28.21 -0.02
C HIS A 91 -47.25 -28.75 0.70
N ASP A 92 -47.36 -28.70 2.04
CA ASP A 92 -47.31 -29.81 3.02
C ASP A 92 -46.18 -30.86 3.05
N HIS A 93 -45.63 -30.99 4.27
CA HIS A 93 -45.07 -32.17 4.95
C HIS A 93 -43.76 -32.79 4.42
N HIS A 94 -42.67 -32.67 5.21
CA HIS A 94 -42.10 -33.74 6.05
C HIS A 94 -40.68 -33.39 6.55
N ASN A 95 -40.40 -33.80 7.78
CA ASN A 95 -39.08 -33.80 8.45
C ASN A 95 -37.96 -34.41 7.58
N SER A 96 -36.73 -33.89 7.69
CA SER A 96 -35.56 -34.70 8.05
C SER A 96 -34.35 -33.82 8.38
N LEU A 97 -33.68 -34.15 9.49
CA LEU A 97 -32.27 -33.86 9.74
C LEU A 97 -31.41 -34.46 8.62
N ASP A 98 -30.35 -33.78 8.18
CA ASP A 98 -29.03 -34.40 8.09
C ASP A 98 -27.87 -33.39 8.07
N MET A 99 -26.74 -33.87 8.55
CA MET A 99 -25.48 -33.22 8.87
C MET A 99 -24.69 -32.69 7.66
N GLN A 100 -23.88 -31.67 7.97
CA GLN A 100 -22.52 -31.40 7.47
C GLN A 100 -22.03 -32.20 6.25
N ASP A 101 -21.62 -31.49 5.19
CA ASP A 101 -20.26 -31.71 4.69
C ASP A 101 -19.67 -30.50 3.97
N VAL A 102 -18.44 -30.19 4.34
CA VAL A 102 -17.60 -29.12 3.79
C VAL A 102 -16.75 -29.74 2.69
N GLN A 103 -17.00 -29.37 1.44
CA GLN A 103 -16.02 -29.55 0.36
C GLN A 103 -15.52 -28.19 -0.13
N GLN A 104 -14.41 -27.75 0.47
CA GLN A 104 -13.48 -26.82 -0.17
C GLN A 104 -12.92 -27.49 -1.43
N LYS A 105 -13.30 -27.00 -2.60
CA LYS A 105 -12.56 -27.24 -3.84
C LYS A 105 -11.57 -26.10 -4.03
N ASP A 106 -10.30 -26.47 -4.13
CA ASP A 106 -9.18 -25.63 -4.49
C ASP A 106 -9.46 -24.86 -5.78
N ASN A 107 -9.54 -23.53 -5.68
CA ASN A 107 -9.47 -22.64 -6.82
C ASN A 107 -8.16 -21.87 -6.75
N ILE A 108 -7.22 -22.31 -7.60
CA ILE A 108 -6.00 -21.59 -7.95
C ILE A 108 -6.42 -20.25 -8.57
N SER A 109 -6.30 -19.17 -7.78
CA SER A 109 -6.55 -17.81 -8.26
C SER A 109 -5.32 -17.32 -9.04
N VAL A 110 -5.36 -17.48 -10.36
CA VAL A 110 -4.48 -16.77 -11.30
C VAL A 110 -4.74 -15.26 -11.13
N ILE A 111 -3.70 -14.52 -10.75
CA ILE A 111 -3.74 -13.06 -10.63
C ILE A 111 -3.95 -12.46 -12.03
N PRO A 112 -5.01 -11.67 -12.28
CA PRO A 112 -5.13 -10.94 -13.53
C PRO A 112 -4.16 -9.75 -13.49
N ASN A 113 -3.32 -9.66 -14.51
CA ASN A 113 -2.38 -8.57 -14.75
C ASN A 113 -3.14 -7.24 -14.89
N SER A 114 -3.26 -6.47 -13.80
CA SER A 114 -4.08 -5.26 -13.74
C SER A 114 -3.31 -4.00 -14.17
N ASN A 115 -2.91 -3.95 -15.44
CA ASN A 115 -2.34 -2.74 -16.07
C ASN A 115 -3.37 -1.61 -16.29
N ALA A 116 -4.66 -1.86 -16.05
CA ALA A 116 -5.73 -0.88 -16.29
C ALA A 116 -5.91 0.16 -15.15
N ALA A 117 -5.50 -0.16 -13.92
CA ALA A 117 -5.66 0.75 -12.77
C ALA A 117 -4.65 1.92 -12.79
N LEU A 118 -3.45 1.68 -13.33
CA LEU A 118 -2.40 2.69 -13.41
C LEU A 118 -2.74 3.82 -14.41
N GLN A 119 -3.42 3.50 -15.52
CA GLN A 119 -3.75 4.50 -16.54
C GLN A 119 -4.84 5.48 -16.09
N LYS A 120 -5.79 5.06 -15.25
CA LYS A 120 -6.85 5.95 -14.71
C LYS A 120 -6.31 6.97 -13.72
N SER A 121 -5.36 6.56 -12.87
CA SER A 121 -4.71 7.44 -11.90
C SER A 121 -3.94 8.58 -12.60
N LEU A 122 -3.16 8.26 -13.65
CA LEU A 122 -2.44 9.25 -14.45
C LEU A 122 -3.35 10.24 -15.19
N SER A 123 -4.54 9.81 -15.63
CA SER A 123 -5.52 10.72 -16.26
C SER A 123 -6.15 11.70 -15.26
N ASP A 124 -6.41 11.26 -14.02
CA ASP A 124 -7.04 12.10 -13.01
C ASP A 124 -6.06 13.14 -12.44
N THR A 125 -4.77 12.81 -12.26
CA THR A 125 -3.75 13.77 -11.83
C THR A 125 -3.51 14.84 -12.91
N LYS A 126 -3.47 14.45 -14.19
CA LYS A 126 -3.40 15.40 -15.33
C LYS A 126 -4.61 16.33 -15.36
N LEU A 127 -5.81 15.82 -15.07
CA LEU A 127 -7.05 16.61 -15.04
C LEU A 127 -7.05 17.68 -13.93
N VAL A 128 -6.54 17.35 -12.74
CA VAL A 128 -6.43 18.28 -11.61
C VAL A 128 -5.45 19.42 -11.90
N HIS A 129 -4.26 19.11 -12.44
CA HIS A 129 -3.28 20.14 -12.80
C HIS A 129 -3.79 21.06 -13.92
N THR A 130 -4.49 20.51 -14.91
CA THR A 130 -5.08 21.31 -16.01
C THR A 130 -6.17 22.26 -15.50
N LYS A 131 -6.99 21.85 -14.52
CA LYS A 131 -8.00 22.72 -13.88
C LYS A 131 -7.36 23.84 -13.07
N THR A 132 -6.28 23.57 -12.35
CA THR A 132 -5.55 24.60 -11.59
C THR A 132 -4.93 25.64 -12.52
N ILE A 133 -4.30 25.20 -13.62
CA ILE A 133 -3.74 26.09 -14.65
C ILE A 133 -4.86 26.91 -15.33
N LYS A 134 -5.98 26.27 -15.70
CA LYS A 134 -7.14 26.96 -16.29
C LYS A 134 -7.75 28.01 -15.35
N ASN A 135 -7.91 27.69 -14.06
CA ASN A 135 -8.42 28.63 -13.06
C ASN A 135 -7.46 29.80 -12.82
N LEU A 136 -6.15 29.57 -12.89
CA LEU A 136 -5.15 30.64 -12.79
C LEU A 136 -5.23 31.58 -14.00
N LEU A 137 -5.28 31.02 -15.21
CA LEU A 137 -5.44 31.77 -16.46
C LEU A 137 -6.75 32.56 -16.48
N GLN A 138 -7.85 31.95 -16.04
CA GLN A 138 -9.18 32.59 -16.03
C GLN A 138 -9.26 33.73 -15.01
N LYS A 139 -8.67 33.59 -13.81
CA LYS A 139 -8.56 34.68 -12.82
C LYS A 139 -7.74 35.88 -13.34
N MET A 140 -6.80 35.65 -14.25
CA MET A 140 -5.96 36.72 -14.82
C MET A 140 -6.64 37.42 -16.01
N VAL A 141 -7.37 36.68 -16.86
CA VAL A 141 -8.19 37.28 -17.93
C VAL A 141 -9.25 38.21 -17.34
N SER A 142 -9.87 37.83 -16.21
CA SER A 142 -10.85 38.68 -15.50
C SER A 142 -10.25 39.97 -14.93
N LYS A 143 -8.93 40.03 -14.68
CA LYS A 143 -8.23 41.25 -14.23
C LYS A 143 -7.79 42.17 -15.38
N LYS A 144 -7.84 41.72 -16.64
CA LYS A 144 -7.42 42.47 -17.83
C LYS A 144 -8.44 43.54 -18.27
N ASN A 145 -9.67 43.49 -17.76
CA ASN A 145 -10.74 44.42 -18.14
C ASN A 145 -10.75 45.73 -17.32
N GLN A 146 -9.77 45.94 -16.44
CA GLN A 146 -9.64 47.18 -15.66
C GLN A 146 -8.31 47.86 -15.97
N SER A 147 -8.40 48.91 -16.80
CA SER A 147 -7.39 49.93 -17.10
C SER A 147 -6.34 49.65 -18.20
N PRO A 148 -6.05 50.64 -19.07
CA PRO A 148 -5.08 50.53 -20.16
C PRO A 148 -3.76 51.21 -19.79
N GLN A 149 -2.62 50.52 -19.82
CA GLN A 149 -1.38 51.11 -20.34
C GLN A 149 -0.25 50.09 -20.52
N LYS A 150 0.53 50.38 -21.58
CA LYS A 150 1.76 49.78 -22.10
C LYS A 150 2.70 49.18 -21.05
N ASN A 151 3.38 48.08 -21.45
CA ASN A 151 4.49 47.36 -20.79
C ASN A 151 4.16 46.08 -19.98
N SER A 152 3.00 45.45 -20.22
CA SER A 152 2.55 44.29 -19.44
C SER A 152 3.12 42.91 -19.87
N ALA A 153 4.09 42.84 -20.79
CA ALA A 153 4.61 41.56 -21.31
C ALA A 153 5.77 40.96 -20.49
N ASP A 154 6.55 41.78 -19.78
CA ASP A 154 7.68 41.31 -18.95
C ASP A 154 7.28 40.37 -17.80
N PRO A 155 6.16 40.60 -17.08
CA PRO A 155 5.72 39.67 -16.04
C PRO A 155 5.27 38.32 -16.63
N LEU A 156 4.69 38.33 -17.84
CA LEU A 156 4.23 37.13 -18.54
C LEU A 156 5.40 36.25 -18.98
N ILE A 157 6.46 36.88 -19.53
CA ILE A 157 7.67 36.18 -19.97
C ILE A 157 8.38 35.56 -18.76
N LYS A 158 8.55 36.32 -17.66
CA LYS A 158 9.14 35.79 -16.42
C LYS A 158 8.37 34.62 -15.81
N ILE A 159 7.04 34.65 -15.87
CA ILE A 159 6.22 33.53 -15.37
C ILE A 159 6.40 32.30 -16.26
N LEU A 160 6.48 32.47 -17.58
CA LEU A 160 6.73 31.38 -18.51
C LEU A 160 8.10 30.74 -18.29
N GLU A 161 9.14 31.56 -18.12
CA GLU A 161 10.50 31.12 -17.82
C GLU A 161 10.56 30.35 -16.49
N ASN A 162 9.90 30.86 -15.44
CA ASN A 162 9.82 30.16 -14.16
C ASN A 162 9.07 28.82 -14.27
N ALA A 163 8.00 28.76 -15.08
CA ALA A 163 7.25 27.52 -15.29
C ALA A 163 8.08 26.49 -16.08
N MET A 164 8.85 26.93 -17.09
CA MET A 164 9.75 26.05 -17.85
C MET A 164 10.89 25.51 -16.98
N SER A 165 11.53 26.39 -16.19
CA SER A 165 12.56 25.98 -15.23
C SER A 165 12.04 24.99 -14.18
N LEU A 166 10.81 25.21 -13.69
CA LEU A 166 10.18 24.29 -12.72
C LEU A 166 9.88 22.92 -13.35
N LEU A 167 9.46 22.89 -14.61
CA LEU A 167 9.23 21.66 -15.37
C LEU A 167 10.51 20.87 -15.62
N GLU A 168 11.60 21.55 -16.02
CA GLU A 168 12.92 20.92 -16.19
C GLU A 168 13.44 20.32 -14.87
N THR A 169 13.31 21.08 -13.78
CA THR A 169 13.75 20.61 -12.45
C THR A 169 12.94 19.38 -12.03
N HIS A 170 11.62 19.39 -12.23
CA HIS A 170 10.77 18.23 -11.95
C HIS A 170 11.13 17.01 -12.81
N GLN A 171 11.45 17.22 -14.10
CA GLN A 171 11.85 16.13 -14.99
C GLN A 171 13.13 15.44 -14.51
N GLN A 172 14.11 16.19 -13.99
CA GLN A 172 15.33 15.62 -13.41
C GLN A 172 15.08 14.84 -12.12
N PHE A 173 14.16 15.30 -11.25
CA PHE A 173 13.79 14.57 -10.04
C PHE A 173 13.15 13.22 -10.38
N TYR A 174 12.18 13.19 -11.30
CA TYR A 174 11.55 11.92 -11.71
C TYR A 174 12.52 10.97 -12.41
N GLN A 175 13.52 11.50 -13.11
CA GLN A 175 14.54 10.68 -13.76
C GLN A 175 15.45 9.99 -12.73
N ASN A 176 15.90 10.72 -11.71
CA ASN A 176 16.73 10.15 -10.65
C ASN A 176 15.97 9.11 -9.82
N ASP A 177 14.72 9.39 -9.45
CA ASP A 177 13.88 8.44 -8.71
C ASP A 177 13.60 7.18 -9.55
N TYR A 178 13.38 7.35 -10.86
CA TYR A 178 13.20 6.24 -11.79
C TYR A 178 14.48 5.39 -11.91
N ASP A 179 15.64 6.01 -12.06
CA ASP A 179 16.92 5.31 -12.18
C ASP A 179 17.29 4.58 -10.88
N GLN A 180 17.00 5.19 -9.73
CA GLN A 180 17.18 4.54 -8.43
C GLN A 180 16.24 3.35 -8.23
N LEU A 181 14.95 3.50 -8.57
CA LEU A 181 13.98 2.40 -8.47
C LEU A 181 14.32 1.25 -9.43
N LYS A 182 14.81 1.57 -10.63
CA LYS A 182 15.27 0.57 -11.60
C LYS A 182 16.47 -0.21 -11.07
N LYS A 183 17.42 0.46 -10.41
CA LYS A 183 18.57 -0.18 -9.77
C LYS A 183 18.13 -1.11 -8.63
N GLU A 184 17.23 -0.67 -7.76
CA GLU A 184 16.68 -1.50 -6.69
C GLU A 184 15.93 -2.73 -7.23
N TYR A 185 15.17 -2.56 -8.32
CA TYR A 185 14.50 -3.66 -9.01
C TYR A 185 15.50 -4.70 -9.55
N ASP A 186 16.56 -4.25 -10.22
CA ASP A 186 17.59 -5.13 -10.77
C ASP A 186 18.37 -5.89 -9.67
N GLU A 187 18.66 -5.24 -8.53
CA GLU A 187 19.27 -5.87 -7.36
C GLU A 187 18.36 -6.95 -6.74
N VAL A 188 17.05 -6.67 -6.62
CA VAL A 188 16.06 -7.66 -6.14
C VAL A 188 15.97 -8.84 -7.11
N LEU A 189 15.98 -8.58 -8.42
CA LEU A 189 15.94 -9.61 -9.46
C LEU A 189 17.17 -10.53 -9.37
N GLN A 190 18.36 -9.97 -9.15
CA GLN A 190 19.60 -10.74 -8.98
C GLN A 190 19.67 -11.54 -7.66
N ASN A 191 19.06 -11.04 -6.59
CA ASN A 191 19.04 -11.73 -5.30
C ASN A 191 18.01 -12.87 -5.23
N ASN A 192 17.02 -12.87 -6.12
CA ASN A 192 15.94 -13.85 -6.14
C ASN A 192 16.41 -15.32 -6.33
N PRO A 193 17.33 -15.62 -7.29
CA PRO A 193 17.90 -16.97 -7.43
C PRO A 193 18.67 -17.44 -6.19
N GLN A 194 19.38 -16.53 -5.51
CA GLN A 194 20.13 -16.86 -4.30
C GLN A 194 19.20 -17.18 -3.12
N ILE A 195 18.09 -16.43 -3.00
CA ILE A 195 17.05 -16.70 -2.01
C ILE A 195 16.40 -18.07 -2.27
N MET A 196 16.06 -18.37 -3.52
CA MET A 196 15.50 -19.67 -3.91
C MET A 196 16.46 -20.84 -3.61
N ALA A 197 17.76 -20.66 -3.87
CA ALA A 197 18.78 -21.65 -3.52
C ALA A 197 18.89 -21.84 -1.98
N LYS A 198 18.81 -20.75 -1.21
CA LYS A 198 18.84 -20.80 0.27
C LYS A 198 17.63 -21.53 0.84
N VAL A 199 16.43 -21.30 0.30
CA VAL A 199 15.20 -22.03 0.68
C VAL A 199 15.32 -23.51 0.33
N SER A 200 15.87 -23.84 -0.85
CA SER A 200 16.12 -25.23 -1.25
C SER A 200 17.07 -25.96 -0.28
N LEU A 201 18.16 -25.30 0.15
CA LEU A 201 19.09 -25.83 1.14
C LEU A 201 18.44 -26.03 2.51
N GLN A 202 17.57 -25.10 2.94
CA GLN A 202 16.83 -25.22 4.20
C GLN A 202 15.87 -26.41 4.20
N ASN A 203 15.20 -26.66 3.07
CA ASN A 203 14.32 -27.83 2.90
C ASN A 203 15.11 -29.14 2.93
N LYS A 204 16.27 -29.20 2.24
CA LYS A 204 17.16 -30.36 2.29
C LYS A 204 17.67 -30.62 3.72
N SER A 205 18.06 -29.57 4.44
CA SER A 205 18.50 -29.66 5.84
C SER A 205 17.41 -30.22 6.76
N SER A 206 16.17 -29.72 6.63
CA SER A 206 15.03 -30.22 7.41
C SER A 206 14.76 -31.70 7.15
N LYS A 207 14.81 -32.13 5.87
CA LYS A 207 14.63 -33.54 5.50
C LYS A 207 15.72 -34.46 6.04
N ILE A 208 16.97 -34.00 6.10
CA ILE A 208 18.07 -34.75 6.74
C ILE A 208 17.80 -34.92 8.23
N LYS A 209 17.31 -33.88 8.91
CA LYS A 209 16.98 -33.92 10.34
C LYS A 209 15.85 -34.92 10.64
N GLU A 210 14.82 -34.96 9.81
CA GLU A 210 13.73 -35.95 9.90
C GLU A 210 14.27 -37.38 9.73
N ASN A 211 15.09 -37.61 8.71
CA ASN A 211 15.71 -38.93 8.48
C ASN A 211 16.59 -39.36 9.65
N LEU A 212 17.37 -38.46 10.24
CA LEU A 212 18.19 -38.75 11.42
C LEU A 212 17.34 -39.12 12.64
N ASN A 213 16.25 -38.39 12.87
CA ASN A 213 15.33 -38.72 13.97
C ASN A 213 14.70 -40.10 13.78
N SER A 214 14.24 -40.41 12.56
CA SER A 214 13.69 -41.71 12.21
C SER A 214 14.72 -42.84 12.39
N LEU A 215 15.98 -42.60 12.01
CA LEU A 215 17.07 -43.55 12.22
C LEU A 215 17.35 -43.78 13.70
N ILE A 216 17.34 -42.72 14.52
CA ILE A 216 17.52 -42.83 15.98
C ILE A 216 16.37 -43.62 16.60
N GLU A 217 15.12 -43.39 16.16
CA GLU A 217 13.97 -44.15 16.64
C GLU A 217 14.05 -45.63 16.28
N THR A 218 14.40 -45.95 15.03
CA THR A 218 14.60 -47.34 14.60
C THR A 218 15.76 -48.02 15.33
N GLN A 219 16.83 -47.28 15.64
CA GLN A 219 17.92 -47.80 16.47
C GLN A 219 17.45 -48.09 17.91
N LYS A 220 16.65 -47.20 18.50
CA LYS A 220 16.09 -47.38 19.85
C LYS A 220 15.15 -48.57 19.89
N SER A 221 14.25 -48.72 18.91
CA SER A 221 13.33 -49.85 18.82
C SER A 221 14.09 -51.17 18.64
N PHE A 222 15.12 -51.18 17.79
CA PHE A 222 15.98 -52.35 17.60
C PHE A 222 16.72 -52.75 18.88
N LYS A 223 17.28 -51.77 19.61
CA LYS A 223 17.92 -52.03 20.91
C LYS A 223 16.93 -52.58 21.93
N SER A 224 15.71 -52.04 21.97
CA SER A 224 14.64 -52.56 22.84
C SER A 224 14.25 -53.99 22.49
N TYR A 225 14.17 -54.30 21.19
CA TYR A 225 13.90 -55.66 20.72
C TYR A 225 15.00 -56.63 21.16
N LEU A 226 16.27 -56.28 20.96
CA LEU A 226 17.40 -57.11 21.41
C LEU A 226 17.37 -57.38 22.92
N ASN A 227 17.05 -56.36 23.73
CA ASN A 227 16.91 -56.52 25.17
C ASN A 227 15.70 -57.38 25.58
N SER A 228 14.71 -57.56 24.71
CA SER A 228 13.52 -58.37 24.98
C SER A 228 13.71 -59.85 24.67
N ILE A 229 14.73 -60.21 23.89
CA ILE A 229 15.03 -61.59 23.48
C ILE A 229 16.28 -62.16 24.16
N MET A 230 17.04 -61.30 24.85
CA MET A 230 18.13 -61.69 25.77
C MET A 230 17.58 -61.91 27.17
#